data_AF-A0A927CCZ6-F1
#
_entry.id   AF-A0A927CCZ6-F1
#
_cell.length_a   1.000
_cell.length_b   1.000
_cell.length_c   1.000
_cell.angle_alpha   90.00
_cell.angle_beta   90.00
_cell.angle_gamma   90.00
#
_symmetry.space_group_name_H-M   'P 1'
#
loop_
_entity.id
_entity.type
_entity.pdbx_description
1 polymer ?
#
loop_
_entity_poly.entity_id
_entity_poly.type
_entity_poly.pdbx_seq_one_letter_code
_entity_poly.pdbx_strand_id
1 'polypeptide(L)'
;TVYVLQAAITPDEARFQEARRRASRFVLATTLPSEWRGETMDGTALLGLYKGQIHIEMNFSFLKDPVYTDEIYLKKPERVKVLEYLFLLALTVYRVFQRRIRLHITEQNPMHGSGGRILRKPTAAAIFQIFKYRKVVVFRLPDGTRTRQFARPLSKEEKRVLTSLGLDESVYLG
;
A
#
# COMPACT_ATOMS: atom_id res chain seq x y z
N THR A 1 22.29 -28.06 -24.55
CA THR A 1 21.22 -29.02 -24.21
C THR A 1 20.52 -28.52 -22.96
N VAL A 2 19.26 -28.11 -23.07
CA VAL A 2 18.47 -27.63 -21.93
C VAL A 2 17.70 -28.82 -21.36
N TYR A 3 17.98 -29.18 -20.12
CA TYR A 3 17.25 -30.21 -19.39
C TYR A 3 16.11 -29.54 -18.61
N VAL A 4 14.89 -30.02 -18.79
CA VAL A 4 13.71 -29.55 -18.04
C VAL A 4 13.25 -30.67 -17.14
N LEU A 5 13.19 -30.41 -15.84
CA LEU A 5 12.73 -31.37 -14.84
C LEU A 5 11.20 -31.36 -14.81
N GLN A 6 10.59 -32.42 -15.33
CA GLN A 6 9.14 -32.62 -15.24
C GLN A 6 8.84 -33.40 -13.95
N ALA A 7 8.39 -32.70 -12.93
CA ALA A 7 7.91 -33.30 -11.69
C ALA A 7 6.39 -33.11 -11.57
N ALA A 8 5.67 -34.20 -11.31
CA ALA A 8 4.27 -34.16 -10.96
C ALA A 8 4.14 -33.97 -9.44
N ILE A 9 3.75 -32.77 -9.00
CA ILE A 9 3.47 -32.49 -7.60
C ILE A 9 2.06 -32.98 -7.31
N THR A 10 1.94 -34.08 -6.55
CA THR A 10 0.65 -34.55 -6.02
C THR A 10 0.54 -34.14 -4.56
N PRO A 11 -0.55 -33.47 -4.15
CA PRO A 11 -0.76 -33.12 -2.76
C PRO A 11 -0.92 -34.39 -1.91
N ASP A 12 -0.17 -34.48 -0.82
CA ASP A 12 -0.46 -35.45 0.23
C ASP A 12 -1.71 -34.99 0.98
N GLU A 13 -2.85 -35.55 0.58
CA GLU A 13 -4.16 -35.17 1.11
C GLU A 13 -4.26 -35.37 2.63
N ALA A 14 -3.63 -36.41 3.17
CA ALA A 14 -3.65 -36.67 4.61
C ALA A 14 -2.88 -35.59 5.38
N ARG A 15 -1.68 -35.22 4.92
CA ARG A 15 -0.92 -34.10 5.52
C ARG A 15 -1.60 -32.77 5.32
N PHE A 16 -2.23 -32.56 4.16
CA PHE A 16 -2.99 -31.33 3.88
C PHE A 16 -4.17 -31.17 4.84
N GLN A 17 -4.95 -32.22 5.07
CA GLN A 17 -6.09 -32.17 5.98
C GLN A 17 -5.69 -32.03 7.44
N GLU A 18 -4.58 -32.62 7.87
CA GLU A 18 -4.04 -32.44 9.22
C GLU A 18 -3.53 -31.00 9.43
N ALA A 19 -2.77 -30.46 8.46
CA ALA A 19 -2.33 -29.07 8.49
C ALA A 19 -3.53 -28.10 8.49
N ARG A 20 -4.56 -28.38 7.68
CA ARG A 20 -5.80 -27.61 7.64
C ARG A 20 -6.53 -27.64 8.97
N ARG A 21 -6.67 -28.81 9.61
CA ARG A 21 -7.31 -28.95 10.93
C ARG A 21 -6.58 -28.17 12.03
N ARG A 22 -5.25 -28.15 12.00
CA ARG A 22 -4.45 -27.34 12.93
C ARG A 22 -4.62 -25.85 12.67
N ALA A 23 -4.59 -25.45 11.40
CA ALA A 23 -4.72 -24.05 10.99
C ALA A 23 -6.15 -23.49 11.10
N SER A 24 -7.18 -24.32 11.26
CA SER A 24 -8.59 -23.93 11.38
C SER A 24 -9.11 -23.84 12.82
N ARG A 25 -8.26 -24.09 13.82
CA ARG A 25 -8.61 -23.93 15.25
C ARG A 25 -8.13 -22.58 15.76
N PHE A 26 -9.07 -21.76 16.21
CA PHE A 26 -8.79 -20.45 16.80
C PHE A 26 -9.64 -20.30 18.06
N VAL A 27 -9.05 -19.74 19.11
CA VAL A 27 -9.77 -19.27 20.28
C VAL A 27 -9.81 -17.75 20.18
N LEU A 28 -11.01 -17.18 20.15
CA LEU A 28 -11.22 -15.73 20.14
C LEU A 28 -11.88 -15.35 21.47
N ALA A 29 -11.22 -14.49 22.23
CA ALA A 29 -11.79 -13.83 23.39
C ALA A 29 -12.12 -12.39 23.01
N THR A 30 -13.31 -11.92 23.35
CA THR A 30 -13.79 -10.58 23.01
C THR A 30 -14.55 -9.97 24.17
N THR A 31 -14.50 -8.65 24.28
CA THR A 31 -15.35 -7.85 25.18
C THR A 31 -16.50 -7.16 24.42
N LEU A 32 -16.67 -7.47 23.14
CA LEU A 32 -17.74 -6.89 22.33
C LEU A 32 -19.10 -7.42 22.79
N PRO A 33 -20.13 -6.55 22.84
CA PRO A 33 -21.50 -6.97 23.11
C PRO A 33 -22.05 -7.86 21.98
N SER A 34 -23.09 -8.64 22.28
CA SER A 34 -23.75 -9.55 21.33
C SER A 34 -24.33 -8.87 20.10
N GLU A 35 -24.58 -7.55 20.18
CA GLU A 35 -24.88 -6.69 19.05
C GLU A 35 -23.90 -5.53 19.03
N TRP A 36 -23.25 -5.30 17.88
CA TRP A 36 -22.30 -4.22 17.71
C TRP A 36 -22.45 -3.61 16.33
N ARG A 37 -22.59 -2.27 16.27
CA ARG A 37 -22.84 -1.50 15.04
C ARG A 37 -24.07 -1.99 14.22
N GLY A 38 -25.10 -2.49 14.90
CA GLY A 38 -26.33 -2.95 14.24
C GLY A 38 -26.25 -4.35 13.63
N GLU A 39 -25.17 -5.11 13.90
CA GLU A 39 -25.02 -6.50 13.50
C GLU A 39 -24.91 -7.40 14.74
N THR A 40 -25.49 -8.60 14.67
CA THR A 40 -25.29 -9.64 15.69
C THR A 40 -23.86 -10.18 15.59
N MET A 41 -23.13 -10.14 16.71
CA MET A 41 -21.75 -10.59 16.80
C MET A 41 -21.69 -12.11 17.00
N ASP A 42 -22.04 -12.84 15.95
CA ASP A 42 -21.86 -14.29 15.91
C ASP A 42 -20.38 -14.66 15.69
N GLY A 43 -20.05 -15.96 15.79
CA GLY A 43 -18.67 -16.43 15.64
C GLY A 43 -18.05 -16.09 14.27
N THR A 44 -18.87 -15.96 13.22
CA THR A 44 -18.43 -15.62 11.87
C THR A 44 -18.08 -14.14 11.77
N ALA A 45 -18.95 -13.26 12.27
CA ALA A 45 -18.73 -11.83 12.34
C ALA A 45 -17.50 -11.51 13.19
N LEU A 46 -17.35 -12.17 14.34
CA LEU A 46 -16.22 -11.99 15.24
C LEU A 46 -14.89 -12.41 14.59
N LEU A 47 -14.88 -13.56 13.90
CA LEU A 47 -13.72 -14.04 13.16
C LEU A 47 -13.37 -13.10 11.99
N GLY A 48 -14.39 -12.58 11.29
CA GLY A 48 -14.22 -11.59 10.23
C GLY A 48 -13.56 -10.30 10.72
N LEU A 49 -14.04 -9.75 11.84
CA LEU A 49 -13.44 -8.58 12.50
C LEU A 49 -11.99 -8.84 12.89
N TYR A 50 -11.73 -9.96 13.57
CA TYR A 50 -10.38 -10.35 13.98
C TYR A 50 -9.42 -10.49 12.78
N LYS A 51 -9.83 -11.15 11.69
CA LYS A 51 -9.00 -11.29 10.49
C LYS A 51 -8.79 -9.96 9.76
N GLY A 52 -9.74 -9.03 9.85
CA GLY A 52 -9.61 -7.66 9.33
C GLY A 52 -8.54 -6.83 10.07
N GLN A 53 -8.32 -7.09 11.36
CA GLN A 53 -7.32 -6.39 12.18
C GLN A 53 -5.89 -6.61 11.67
N ILE A 54 -5.56 -7.79 11.13
CA ILE A 54 -4.23 -8.08 10.55
C ILE A 54 -3.87 -7.06 9.46
N HIS A 55 -4.85 -6.64 8.65
CA HIS A 55 -4.60 -5.66 7.60
C HIS A 55 -4.23 -4.29 8.16
N ILE A 56 -4.80 -3.92 9.32
CA ILE A 56 -4.48 -2.70 10.05
C ILE A 56 -3.09 -2.84 10.67
N GLU A 57 -2.82 -3.93 11.39
CA GLU A 57 -1.54 -4.18 12.05
C GLU A 57 -0.36 -4.24 11.08
N MET A 58 -0.53 -4.82 9.89
CA MET A 58 0.51 -4.79 8.85
C MET A 58 0.77 -3.39 8.31
N ASN A 59 -0.23 -2.49 8.29
CA ASN A 59 -0.02 -1.11 7.83
C ASN A 59 0.67 -0.25 8.89
N PHE A 60 0.58 -0.63 10.15
CA PHE A 60 1.21 0.06 11.29
C PHE A 60 2.36 -0.72 11.90
N SER A 61 2.82 -1.81 11.26
CA SER A 61 3.93 -2.62 11.80
C SER A 61 5.23 -1.82 11.91
N PHE A 62 5.42 -0.83 11.03
CA PHE A 62 6.54 0.10 11.09
C PHE A 62 6.55 0.97 12.37
N LEU A 63 5.39 1.22 13.00
CA LEU A 63 5.31 1.91 14.30
C LEU A 63 5.74 1.02 15.46
N LYS A 64 5.79 -0.28 15.25
CA LYS A 64 6.27 -1.25 16.25
C LYS A 64 7.77 -1.53 16.09
N ASP A 65 8.38 -1.02 15.02
CA ASP A 65 9.80 -1.21 14.74
C ASP A 65 10.61 -0.08 15.43
N PRO A 66 11.47 -0.43 16.42
CA PRO A 66 12.27 0.53 17.18
C PRO A 66 13.11 1.47 16.31
N VAL A 67 13.55 0.99 15.14
CA VAL A 67 14.39 1.76 14.20
C VAL A 67 13.69 3.02 13.72
N TYR A 68 12.36 2.97 13.51
CA TYR A 68 11.58 4.12 13.05
C TYR A 68 11.02 4.96 14.20
N THR A 69 10.81 4.39 15.39
CA THR A 69 10.25 5.12 16.53
C THR A 69 11.29 5.90 17.32
N ASP A 70 12.53 5.41 17.38
CA ASP A 70 13.61 6.07 18.13
C ASP A 70 14.03 7.39 17.48
N GLU A 71 14.04 7.47 16.14
CA GLU A 71 14.31 8.72 15.41
C GLU A 71 13.26 9.83 15.65
N ILE A 72 12.02 9.45 16.02
CA ILE A 72 10.90 10.40 16.15
C ILE A 72 10.80 10.98 17.60
N TYR A 73 11.69 10.59 18.52
CA TYR A 73 11.77 11.13 19.91
C TYR A 73 10.40 11.25 20.61
N LEU A 74 9.64 10.14 20.61
CA LEU A 74 8.31 10.01 21.21
C LEU A 74 8.36 9.82 22.73
N LYS A 75 9.18 10.61 23.44
CA LYS A 75 9.39 10.48 24.89
C LYS A 75 8.17 10.86 25.75
N LYS A 76 7.16 11.53 25.16
CA LYS A 76 5.93 11.96 25.85
C LYS A 76 4.69 11.24 25.27
N PRO A 77 3.76 10.76 26.10
CA PRO A 77 2.56 10.05 25.65
C PRO A 77 1.65 10.89 24.75
N GLU A 78 1.62 12.21 24.93
CA GLU A 78 0.89 13.15 24.07
C GLU A 78 1.41 13.14 22.63
N ARG A 79 2.73 13.05 22.43
CA ARG A 79 3.36 12.99 21.10
C ARG A 79 3.00 11.70 20.37
N VAL A 80 2.88 10.60 21.11
CA VAL A 80 2.46 9.30 20.56
C VAL A 80 1.04 9.39 20.00
N LYS A 81 0.12 10.00 20.76
CA LYS A 81 -1.26 10.22 20.30
C LYS A 81 -1.33 11.09 19.04
N VAL A 82 -0.60 12.20 19.00
CA VAL A 82 -0.58 13.07 17.81
C VAL A 82 -0.01 12.34 16.59
N LEU A 83 1.06 11.57 16.79
CA LEU A 83 1.68 10.80 15.73
C LEU A 83 0.76 9.69 15.20
N GLU A 84 -0.01 9.04 16.07
CA GLU A 84 -1.04 8.07 15.69
C GLU A 84 -2.07 8.69 14.74
N TYR A 85 -2.62 9.86 15.08
CA TYR A 85 -3.56 10.57 14.21
C TYR A 85 -2.92 10.99 12.88
N LEU A 86 -1.67 11.45 12.91
CA LEU A 86 -0.92 11.79 11.69
C LEU A 86 -0.77 10.57 10.77
N PHE A 87 -0.46 9.40 11.33
CA PHE A 87 -0.36 8.18 10.53
C PHE A 87 -1.70 7.68 10.02
N LEU A 88 -2.78 7.79 10.79
CA LEU A 88 -4.13 7.51 10.30
C LEU A 88 -4.50 8.40 9.11
N LEU A 89 -4.17 9.69 9.19
CA LEU A 89 -4.39 10.64 8.10
C LEU A 89 -3.53 10.28 6.88
N ALA A 90 -2.23 10.03 7.07
CA ALA A 90 -1.32 9.65 6.00
C ALA A 90 -1.75 8.35 5.32
N LEU A 91 -2.15 7.33 6.09
CA LEU A 91 -2.67 6.07 5.56
C LEU A 91 -3.96 6.28 4.79
N THR A 92 -4.85 7.15 5.27
CA THR A 92 -6.09 7.49 4.57
C THR A 92 -5.79 8.11 3.21
N VAL A 93 -4.90 9.11 3.15
CA VAL A 93 -4.45 9.74 1.90
C VAL A 93 -3.82 8.69 0.98
N TYR A 94 -2.96 7.83 1.52
CA TYR A 94 -2.29 6.76 0.78
C TYR A 94 -3.28 5.74 0.18
N ARG A 95 -4.32 5.36 0.93
CA ARG A 95 -5.37 4.44 0.47
C ARG A 95 -6.28 5.09 -0.57
N VAL A 96 -6.63 6.36 -0.41
CA VAL A 96 -7.40 7.13 -1.40
C VAL A 96 -6.62 7.26 -2.70
N PHE A 97 -5.35 7.65 -2.64
CA PHE A 97 -4.45 7.72 -3.78
C PHE A 97 -4.37 6.38 -4.53
N GLN A 98 -4.14 5.28 -3.81
CA GLN A 98 -4.09 3.94 -4.42
C GLN A 98 -5.42 3.56 -5.07
N ARG A 99 -6.55 3.83 -4.40
CA ARG A 99 -7.88 3.51 -4.91
C ARG A 99 -8.15 4.27 -6.20
N ARG A 100 -7.89 5.58 -6.24
CA ARG A 100 -8.10 6.41 -7.43
C ARG A 100 -7.34 5.87 -8.64
N ILE A 101 -6.07 5.51 -8.45
CA ILE A 101 -5.26 4.97 -9.56
C ILE A 101 -5.77 3.59 -10.00
N ARG A 102 -6.12 2.71 -9.05
CA ARG A 102 -6.65 1.36 -9.38
C ARG A 102 -7.95 1.38 -10.17
N LEU A 103 -8.79 2.43 -10.02
CA LEU A 103 -10.01 2.58 -10.83
C LEU A 103 -9.70 2.74 -12.33
N HIS A 104 -8.49 3.20 -12.67
CA HIS A 104 -8.05 3.44 -14.05
C HIS A 104 -7.18 2.29 -14.60
N ILE A 105 -7.13 1.16 -13.90
CA ILE A 105 -6.33 -0.01 -14.28
C ILE A 105 -7.27 -1.20 -14.48
N THR A 106 -7.16 -1.81 -15.65
CA THR A 106 -7.96 -2.99 -16.03
C THR A 106 -7.03 -4.14 -16.40
N GLU A 107 -7.59 -5.35 -16.49
CA GLU A 107 -6.83 -6.54 -16.89
C GLU A 107 -6.26 -6.43 -18.32
N GLN A 108 -6.95 -5.70 -19.21
CA GLN A 108 -6.57 -5.45 -20.60
C GLN A 108 -5.60 -4.28 -20.75
N ASN A 109 -5.56 -3.37 -19.77
CA ASN A 109 -4.65 -2.23 -19.75
C ASN A 109 -3.94 -2.14 -18.38
N PRO A 110 -3.03 -3.09 -18.08
CA PRO A 110 -2.31 -3.07 -16.81
C PRO A 110 -1.35 -1.87 -16.76
N MET A 111 -0.95 -1.49 -15.54
CA MET A 111 0.09 -0.48 -15.34
C MET A 111 1.46 -1.14 -15.44
N HIS A 112 2.46 -0.42 -15.94
CA HIS A 112 3.84 -0.91 -16.00
C HIS A 112 4.70 -0.20 -14.95
N GLY A 113 5.23 -0.97 -14.01
CA GLY A 113 6.12 -0.48 -12.97
C GLY A 113 7.57 -0.33 -13.43
N SER A 114 8.43 0.04 -12.48
CA SER A 114 9.89 0.07 -12.69
C SER A 114 10.41 -1.28 -13.22
N GLY A 115 11.32 -1.23 -14.19
CA GLY A 115 11.89 -2.43 -14.82
C GLY A 115 10.91 -3.21 -15.70
N GLY A 116 9.78 -2.61 -16.11
CA GLY A 116 8.81 -3.23 -17.04
C GLY A 116 7.83 -4.21 -16.37
N ARG A 117 7.84 -4.33 -15.04
CA ARG A 117 6.96 -5.23 -14.30
C ARG A 117 5.49 -4.89 -14.52
N ILE A 118 4.68 -5.88 -14.87
CA ILE A 118 3.23 -5.71 -15.05
C ILE A 118 2.55 -5.61 -13.67
N LEU A 119 1.81 -4.53 -13.45
CA LEU A 119 1.08 -4.22 -12.23
C LEU A 119 -0.43 -4.18 -12.51
N ARG A 120 -1.12 -5.30 -12.26
CA ARG A 120 -2.59 -5.42 -12.41
C ARG A 120 -3.36 -4.78 -11.26
N LYS A 121 -2.81 -4.83 -10.04
CA LYS A 121 -3.36 -4.20 -8.82
C LYS A 121 -2.24 -3.48 -8.06
N PRO A 122 -1.67 -2.39 -8.61
CA PRO A 122 -0.49 -1.76 -8.03
C PRO A 122 -0.74 -1.28 -6.61
N THR A 123 0.26 -1.39 -5.75
CA THR A 123 0.29 -0.70 -4.46
C THR A 123 0.74 0.75 -4.67
N ALA A 124 0.36 1.66 -3.76
CA ALA A 124 0.85 3.04 -3.82
C ALA A 124 2.39 3.13 -3.78
N ALA A 125 3.05 2.26 -3.01
CA ALA A 125 4.51 2.13 -3.02
C ALA A 125 5.05 1.80 -4.43
N ALA A 126 4.45 0.82 -5.13
CA ALA A 126 4.87 0.47 -6.49
C ALA A 126 4.66 1.63 -7.47
N ILE A 127 3.59 2.42 -7.27
CA ILE A 127 3.32 3.62 -8.06
C ILE A 127 4.37 4.70 -7.77
N PHE A 128 4.73 4.95 -6.51
CA PHE A 128 5.78 5.91 -6.16
C PHE A 128 7.14 5.53 -6.77
N GLN A 129 7.44 4.24 -6.91
CA GLN A 129 8.66 3.80 -7.60
C GLN A 129 8.70 4.21 -9.08
N ILE A 130 7.57 4.45 -9.74
CA ILE A 130 7.52 4.96 -11.12
C ILE A 130 8.17 6.35 -11.18
N PHE A 131 8.03 7.16 -10.13
CA PHE A 131 8.58 8.52 -10.04
C PHE A 131 9.97 8.57 -9.38
N LYS A 132 10.55 7.43 -8.97
CA LYS A 132 11.78 7.40 -8.14
C LYS A 132 12.94 8.25 -8.69
N TYR A 133 13.09 8.29 -10.02
CA TYR A 133 14.18 9.00 -10.68
C TYR A 133 13.71 10.29 -11.38
N ARG A 134 12.47 10.74 -11.11
CA ARG A 134 11.92 11.96 -11.68
C ARG A 134 12.63 13.16 -11.05
N LYS A 135 13.24 13.99 -11.88
CA LYS A 135 13.92 15.23 -11.48
C LYS A 135 13.26 16.44 -12.11
N VAL A 136 12.98 17.45 -11.28
CA VAL A 136 12.58 18.79 -11.69
C VAL A 136 13.79 19.70 -11.51
N VAL A 137 14.20 20.37 -12.59
CA VAL A 137 15.28 21.35 -12.59
C VAL A 137 14.67 22.73 -12.43
N VAL A 138 15.27 23.55 -11.58
CA VAL A 138 14.85 24.94 -11.35
C VAL A 138 15.92 25.86 -11.90
N PHE A 139 15.57 26.67 -12.88
CA PHE A 139 16.44 27.73 -13.38
C PHE A 139 16.09 29.03 -12.69
N ARG A 140 17.13 29.78 -12.30
CA ARG A 140 17.00 31.17 -11.88
C ARG A 140 17.56 32.02 -13.01
N LEU A 141 16.69 32.81 -13.63
CA LEU A 141 17.04 33.74 -14.68
C LEU A 141 17.69 35.00 -14.07
N PRO A 142 18.46 35.77 -14.86
CA PRO A 142 19.13 36.99 -14.39
C PRO A 142 18.18 38.08 -13.85
N ASP A 143 16.94 38.08 -14.32
CA ASP A 143 15.85 38.95 -13.85
C ASP A 143 15.24 38.51 -12.50
N GLY A 144 15.73 37.41 -11.92
CA GLY A 144 15.24 36.83 -10.67
C GLY A 144 14.09 35.84 -10.85
N THR A 145 13.55 35.68 -12.06
CA THR A 145 12.46 34.75 -12.37
C THR A 145 12.92 33.30 -12.17
N ARG A 146 12.07 32.47 -11.55
CA ARG A 146 12.32 31.04 -11.38
C ARG A 146 11.45 30.25 -12.33
N THR A 147 12.06 29.49 -13.22
CA THR A 147 11.34 28.55 -14.08
C THR A 147 11.67 27.12 -13.68
N ARG A 148 10.69 26.23 -13.80
CA ARG A 148 10.88 24.81 -13.51
C ARG A 148 10.64 24.03 -14.78
N GLN A 149 11.42 22.98 -14.99
CA GLN A 149 11.22 22.04 -16.08
C GLN A 149 11.64 20.64 -15.65
N PHE A 150 11.07 19.61 -16.27
CA PHE A 150 11.58 18.26 -16.06
C PHE A 150 12.94 18.08 -16.73
N ALA A 151 13.86 17.38 -16.07
CA ALA A 151 15.15 17.03 -16.66
C ALA A 151 15.02 16.12 -17.91
N ARG A 152 13.91 15.38 -17.99
CA ARG A 152 13.49 14.54 -19.12
C ARG A 152 11.97 14.63 -19.24
N PRO A 153 11.36 14.39 -20.41
CA PRO A 153 9.90 14.29 -20.50
C PRO A 153 9.32 13.25 -19.53
N LEU A 154 8.05 13.42 -19.12
CA LEU A 154 7.35 12.38 -18.37
C LEU A 154 7.16 11.13 -19.23
N SER A 155 7.39 9.96 -18.64
CA SER A 155 7.08 8.68 -19.26
C SER A 155 5.56 8.48 -19.38
N LYS A 156 5.15 7.52 -20.20
CA LYS A 156 3.74 7.15 -20.38
C LYS A 156 3.05 6.85 -19.04
N GLU A 157 3.72 6.11 -18.16
CA GLU A 157 3.14 5.69 -16.89
C GLU A 157 3.09 6.84 -15.86
N GLU A 158 4.08 7.74 -15.86
CA GLU A 158 4.02 8.95 -15.02
C GLU A 158 2.87 9.87 -15.43
N LYS A 159 2.69 10.09 -16.75
CA LYS A 159 1.54 10.84 -17.27
C LYS A 159 0.23 10.16 -16.89
N ARG A 160 0.14 8.84 -17.08
CA ARG A 160 -1.04 8.05 -16.72
C ARG A 160 -1.40 8.20 -15.24
N VAL A 161 -0.41 8.18 -14.35
CA VAL A 161 -0.64 8.40 -12.91
C VAL A 161 -1.21 9.79 -12.64
N LEU A 162 -0.63 10.85 -13.23
CA LEU A 162 -1.15 12.21 -13.06
C LEU A 162 -2.58 12.35 -13.57
N THR A 163 -2.86 11.88 -14.79
CA THR A 163 -4.21 11.92 -15.36
C THR A 163 -5.21 11.13 -14.52
N SER A 164 -4.82 9.97 -13.98
CA SER A 164 -5.69 9.16 -13.10
C SER A 164 -6.04 9.87 -11.78
N LEU A 165 -5.26 10.89 -11.40
CA LEU A 165 -5.51 11.73 -10.23
C LEU A 165 -6.20 13.05 -10.58
N GLY A 166 -6.48 13.31 -11.87
CA GLY A 166 -6.99 14.59 -12.36
C GLY A 166 -5.95 15.70 -12.31
N LEU A 167 -4.67 15.36 -12.41
CA LEU A 167 -3.53 16.28 -12.37
C LEU A 167 -2.80 16.30 -13.71
N ASP A 168 -2.05 17.36 -13.95
CA ASP A 168 -1.16 17.52 -15.09
C ASP A 168 0.25 17.95 -14.66
N GLU A 169 1.11 18.31 -15.62
CA GLU A 169 2.50 18.68 -15.39
C GLU A 169 2.66 19.96 -14.55
N SER A 170 1.64 20.84 -14.55
CA SER A 170 1.57 22.09 -13.78
C SER A 170 1.90 21.92 -12.30
N VAL A 171 1.52 20.79 -11.69
CA VAL A 171 1.78 20.52 -10.26
C VAL A 171 3.26 20.50 -9.91
N TYR A 172 4.14 20.27 -10.90
CA TYR A 172 5.59 20.34 -10.74
C TYR A 172 6.18 21.63 -11.30
N LEU A 173 5.61 22.12 -12.41
CA LEU A 173 6.20 23.21 -13.19
C LEU A 173 5.87 24.60 -12.62
N GLY A 174 4.77 24.74 -11.89
CA GLY A 174 4.34 26.00 -11.29
C GLY A 174 3.63 26.89 -12.28
#